data_AF-A0A6G7T5Z1-F1
#
_entry.id   AF-A0A6G7T5Z1-F1
#
_cell.length_a   1.000
_cell.length_b   1.000
_cell.length_c   1.000
_cell.angle_alpha   90.00
_cell.angle_beta   90.00
_cell.angle_gamma   90.00
#
_symmetry.space_group_name_H-M   'P 1'
#
loop_
_entity.id
_entity.type
_entity.pdbx_description
1 polymer ?
#
loop_
_entity_poly.entity_id
_entity_poly.type
_entity_poly.pdbx_seq_one_letter_code
_entity_poly.pdbx_strand_id
1 'polypeptide(L)'
;MTTSSVMFVNEGIFGVSDDAQVPMETVRWSNGLAAPMDHGAWILTGINTGHVRVTAQRLDAAPPVEATDWEEIVEISVRSVEGDLRINSGYDITPGDLPLLNPQGPGWYRMRVHASGRSINPDGVSDEPVEEYLIAVWPQEPAESVVIRSSKMIDEALLANADTTPDDNAHATPAPDDTAEDDRRADVRARLLRSLQDD
;
A
#
# COMPACT_ATOMS: atom_id res chain seq x y z
N MET A 1 3.24 19.61 -9.00
CA MET A 1 4.55 19.16 -9.55
C MET A 1 4.39 17.74 -10.02
N THR A 2 4.99 17.38 -11.16
CA THR A 2 4.89 16.02 -11.72
C THR A 2 6.28 15.50 -12.07
N THR A 3 6.63 14.31 -11.59
CA THR A 3 7.92 13.65 -11.88
C THR A 3 7.69 12.17 -12.16
N SER A 4 8.42 11.59 -13.10
CA SER A 4 8.35 10.18 -13.46
C SER A 4 9.69 9.51 -13.24
N SER A 5 9.68 8.29 -12.69
CA SER A 5 10.86 7.45 -12.49
C SER A 5 10.53 6.00 -12.82
N VAL A 6 11.54 5.24 -13.24
CA VAL A 6 11.47 3.78 -13.20
C VAL A 6 11.87 3.34 -11.80
N MET A 7 11.16 2.36 -11.26
CA MET A 7 11.38 1.82 -9.93
C MET A 7 11.37 0.30 -9.99
N PHE A 8 12.28 -0.32 -9.25
CA PHE A 8 12.25 -1.75 -9.04
C PHE A 8 11.21 -2.10 -7.96
N VAL A 9 10.39 -3.10 -8.23
CA VAL A 9 9.39 -3.65 -7.32
C VAL A 9 9.70 -5.11 -7.05
N ASN A 10 9.43 -5.53 -5.82
CA ASN A 10 9.55 -6.91 -5.39
C ASN A 10 8.33 -7.29 -4.56
N GLU A 11 7.91 -8.56 -4.66
CA GLU A 11 6.71 -9.09 -3.99
C GLU A 11 5.40 -8.39 -4.40
N GLY A 12 5.36 -7.88 -5.62
CA GLY A 12 4.14 -7.36 -6.22
C GLY A 12 3.62 -6.07 -5.60
N ILE A 13 4.45 -5.32 -4.87
CA ILE A 13 4.05 -4.11 -4.17
C ILE A 13 5.09 -3.00 -4.23
N PHE A 14 4.61 -1.76 -4.09
CA PHE A 14 5.43 -0.61 -3.70
C PHE A 14 4.63 0.32 -2.78
N GLY A 15 5.33 1.12 -1.98
CA GLY A 15 4.75 1.92 -0.91
C GLY A 15 4.55 3.38 -1.26
N VAL A 16 3.53 3.98 -0.65
CA VAL A 16 3.40 5.43 -0.49
C VAL A 16 3.22 5.69 1.00
N SER A 17 4.28 6.13 1.69
CA SER A 17 4.31 6.19 3.17
C SER A 17 5.21 7.31 3.69
N ASP A 18 4.97 7.67 4.96
CA ASP A 18 5.76 8.66 5.70
C ASP A 18 7.07 8.12 6.26
N ASP A 19 7.16 6.80 6.43
CA ASP A 19 8.36 6.11 6.89
C ASP A 19 8.89 5.22 5.76
N ALA A 20 10.21 5.20 5.59
CA ALA A 20 10.92 4.31 4.68
C ALA A 20 10.95 2.86 5.19
N GLN A 21 10.59 2.60 6.44
CA GLN A 21 10.54 1.27 7.06
C GLN A 21 9.12 0.97 7.53
N VAL A 22 8.17 0.80 6.60
CA VAL A 22 6.79 0.47 6.94
C VAL A 22 6.74 -0.92 7.60
N PRO A 23 6.25 -1.06 8.84
CA PRO A 23 5.98 -2.38 9.41
C PRO A 23 4.88 -3.08 8.58
N MET A 24 5.08 -4.35 8.22
CA MET A 24 4.14 -5.16 7.43
C MET A 24 2.73 -5.29 8.05
N GLU A 25 2.54 -4.89 9.29
CA GLU A 25 1.27 -4.98 10.01
C GLU A 25 0.54 -3.63 9.95
N THR A 26 -0.50 -3.53 9.10
CA THR A 26 -1.68 -2.61 9.20
C THR A 26 -2.50 -2.54 7.88
N VAL A 27 -2.33 -3.47 6.93
CA VAL A 27 -3.24 -3.52 5.77
C VAL A 27 -4.65 -3.79 6.26
N ARG A 28 -5.51 -2.77 6.17
CA ARG A 28 -6.88 -2.86 6.67
C ARG A 28 -7.77 -3.65 5.70
N TRP A 29 -7.55 -3.44 4.41
CA TRP A 29 -8.28 -4.04 3.28
C TRP A 29 -7.59 -3.58 1.97
N SER A 30 -7.96 -4.17 0.82
CA SER A 30 -7.45 -3.76 -0.50
C SER A 30 -8.58 -3.70 -1.53
N ASN A 31 -8.52 -2.78 -2.49
CA ASN A 31 -9.37 -2.81 -3.69
C ASN A 31 -8.72 -3.55 -4.87
N GLY A 32 -7.61 -4.24 -4.65
CA GLY A 32 -6.85 -4.93 -5.71
C GLY A 32 -5.85 -4.05 -6.47
N LEU A 33 -5.86 -2.73 -6.25
CA LEU A 33 -4.86 -1.80 -6.77
C LEU A 33 -4.15 -1.01 -5.66
N ALA A 34 -4.89 -0.63 -4.61
CA ALA A 34 -4.35 0.07 -3.46
C ALA A 34 -4.89 -0.53 -2.16
N ALA A 35 -4.02 -0.59 -1.16
CA ALA A 35 -4.28 -1.12 0.16
C ALA A 35 -3.87 -0.09 1.23
N PRO A 36 -4.82 0.70 1.76
CA PRO A 36 -4.54 1.71 2.78
C PRO A 36 -3.97 1.12 4.08
N MET A 37 -3.07 1.87 4.71
CA MET A 37 -2.42 1.57 5.99
C MET A 37 -2.55 2.78 6.94
N ASP A 38 -2.10 2.61 8.18
CA ASP A 38 -2.15 3.68 9.19
C ASP A 38 -1.23 4.87 8.86
N HIS A 39 -0.18 4.63 8.07
CA HIS A 39 0.86 5.60 7.70
C HIS A 39 1.13 5.63 6.18
N GLY A 40 0.10 5.40 5.37
CA GLY A 40 0.25 5.40 3.91
C GLY A 40 -0.65 4.40 3.21
N ALA A 41 -0.15 3.81 2.13
CA ALA A 41 -0.77 2.70 1.43
C ALA A 41 0.26 1.87 0.66
N TRP A 42 -0.04 0.59 0.48
CA TRP A 42 0.60 -0.23 -0.55
C TRP A 42 -0.12 -0.06 -1.88
N ILE A 43 0.63 -0.03 -2.96
CA ILE A 43 0.13 -0.11 -4.33
C ILE A 43 0.50 -1.49 -4.87
N LEU A 44 -0.49 -2.22 -5.35
CA LEU A 44 -0.33 -3.58 -5.85
C LEU A 44 0.00 -3.54 -7.34
N THR A 45 1.05 -4.25 -7.72
CA THR A 45 1.47 -4.40 -9.12
C THR A 45 0.75 -5.54 -9.82
N GLY A 46 0.92 -5.67 -11.14
CA GLY A 46 0.52 -6.87 -11.87
C GLY A 46 1.62 -7.92 -11.86
N ILE A 47 2.86 -7.51 -12.10
CA ILE A 47 4.08 -8.32 -11.95
C ILE A 47 4.38 -8.57 -10.48
N ASN A 48 5.08 -9.66 -10.17
CA ASN A 48 5.61 -9.92 -8.83
C ASN A 48 6.97 -9.24 -8.61
N THR A 49 7.85 -9.25 -9.62
CA THR A 49 9.19 -8.69 -9.49
C THR A 49 9.62 -8.02 -10.78
N GLY A 50 10.26 -6.85 -10.72
CA GLY A 50 10.76 -6.21 -11.93
C GLY A 50 10.73 -4.70 -11.86
N HIS A 51 10.77 -4.06 -13.02
CA HIS A 51 10.65 -2.61 -13.11
C HIS A 51 9.22 -2.19 -13.43
N VAL A 52 8.80 -1.06 -12.87
CA VAL A 52 7.57 -0.35 -13.23
C VAL A 52 7.88 1.13 -13.42
N ARG A 53 7.06 1.82 -14.21
CA ARG A 53 7.15 3.28 -14.36
C ARG A 53 6.16 3.94 -13.40
N VAL A 54 6.66 4.76 -12.49
CA VAL A 54 5.83 5.51 -11.54
C VAL A 54 5.96 7.00 -11.78
N THR A 55 4.82 7.66 -11.90
CA THR A 55 4.70 9.11 -11.99
C THR A 55 4.06 9.64 -10.71
N ALA A 56 4.78 10.48 -9.99
CA ALA A 56 4.30 11.20 -8.83
C ALA A 56 3.71 12.54 -9.27
N GLN A 57 2.49 12.85 -8.83
CA GLN A 57 1.85 14.14 -9.05
C GLN A 57 1.32 14.71 -7.73
N ARG A 58 1.91 15.82 -7.31
CA ARG A 58 1.38 16.62 -6.21
C ARG A 58 0.46 17.71 -6.74
N LEU A 59 -0.72 17.81 -6.13
CA LEU A 59 -1.77 18.79 -6.42
C LEU A 59 -2.21 19.52 -5.15
N ASP A 60 -2.80 20.71 -5.30
CA ASP A 60 -3.37 21.47 -4.18
C ASP A 60 -4.87 21.19 -3.97
N ALA A 61 -5.53 20.56 -4.95
CA ALA A 61 -6.94 20.18 -4.90
C ALA A 61 -7.22 18.99 -5.83
N ALA A 62 -8.42 18.41 -5.71
CA ALA A 62 -8.84 17.27 -6.52
C ALA A 62 -8.80 17.59 -8.02
N PRO A 63 -8.08 16.79 -8.84
CA PRO A 63 -8.15 16.92 -10.28
C PRO A 63 -9.50 16.40 -10.80
N PRO A 64 -10.03 16.94 -11.91
CA PRO A 64 -11.21 16.39 -12.55
C PRO A 64 -10.99 14.92 -12.92
N VAL A 65 -12.09 14.15 -12.96
CA VAL A 65 -12.07 12.79 -13.50
C VAL A 65 -12.31 12.92 -15.00
N GLU A 66 -11.22 13.03 -15.77
CA GLU A 66 -11.29 13.14 -17.23
C GLU A 66 -11.37 11.75 -17.89
N ALA A 67 -11.89 11.71 -19.12
CA ALA A 67 -11.79 10.53 -19.95
C ALA A 67 -10.31 10.29 -20.25
N THR A 68 -9.80 9.19 -19.71
CA THR A 68 -8.37 8.85 -19.76
C THR A 68 -8.20 7.42 -20.27
N ASP A 69 -7.02 7.14 -20.80
CA ASP A 69 -6.64 5.83 -21.34
C ASP A 69 -6.10 4.87 -20.25
N TRP A 70 -6.19 5.26 -18.97
CA TRP A 70 -5.81 4.40 -17.84
C TRP A 70 -6.77 3.21 -17.74
N GLU A 71 -6.24 2.01 -17.51
CA GLU A 71 -7.05 0.80 -17.39
C GLU A 71 -7.77 0.73 -16.05
N GLU A 72 -7.13 1.22 -14.99
CA GLU A 72 -7.65 1.19 -13.62
C GLU A 72 -7.46 2.54 -12.95
N ILE A 73 -8.45 2.96 -12.16
CA ILE A 73 -8.40 4.19 -11.38
C ILE A 73 -9.13 3.98 -10.07
N VAL A 74 -8.41 4.15 -8.96
CA VAL A 74 -8.98 4.11 -7.62
C VAL A 74 -8.59 5.35 -6.84
N GLU A 75 -9.46 5.76 -5.92
CA GLU A 75 -9.16 6.77 -4.93
C GLU A 75 -9.26 6.22 -3.52
N ILE A 76 -8.27 6.54 -2.70
CA ILE A 76 -8.22 6.18 -1.28
C ILE A 76 -7.75 7.38 -0.46
N SER A 77 -8.02 7.33 0.85
CA SER A 77 -7.53 8.31 1.81
C SER A 77 -6.33 7.74 2.55
N VAL A 78 -5.26 8.54 2.70
CA VAL A 78 -4.05 8.17 3.44
C VAL A 78 -3.73 9.26 4.47
N ARG A 79 -3.17 8.84 5.61
CA ARG A 79 -2.73 9.77 6.65
C ARG A 79 -1.22 9.91 6.63
N SER A 80 -0.77 11.15 6.52
CA SER A 80 0.61 11.52 6.81
C SER A 80 0.69 12.04 8.25
N VAL A 81 1.45 11.36 9.10
CA VAL A 81 1.71 11.72 10.49
C VAL A 81 2.96 12.61 10.63
N GLU A 82 4.00 12.34 9.86
CA GLU A 82 5.28 13.06 9.93
C GLU A 82 5.42 14.15 8.87
N GLY A 83 4.58 14.12 7.83
CA GLY A 83 4.66 15.09 6.74
C GLY A 83 5.71 14.75 5.69
N ASP A 84 6.18 13.50 5.64
CA ASP A 84 7.22 13.02 4.69
C ASP A 84 6.69 11.91 3.75
N LEU A 85 5.50 12.10 3.18
CA LEU A 85 4.82 11.09 2.35
C LEU A 85 5.56 10.91 1.03
N ARG A 86 6.19 9.75 0.85
CA ARG A 86 7.04 9.41 -0.31
C ARG A 86 6.63 8.10 -0.95
N ILE A 87 6.85 8.02 -2.26
CA ILE A 87 6.79 6.76 -2.99
C ILE A 87 8.10 6.02 -2.74
N ASN A 88 8.03 4.75 -2.32
CA ASN A 88 9.19 3.90 -2.06
C ASN A 88 8.94 2.49 -2.62
N SER A 89 10.00 1.70 -2.84
CA SER A 89 9.89 0.33 -3.37
C SER A 89 9.50 -0.71 -2.32
N GLY A 90 9.24 -0.30 -1.08
CA GLY A 90 8.96 -1.20 0.06
C GLY A 90 10.16 -1.97 0.61
N TYR A 91 11.18 -2.24 -0.22
CA TYR A 91 12.31 -3.11 0.16
C TYR A 91 13.70 -2.54 -0.18
N ASP A 92 13.80 -1.61 -1.12
CA ASP A 92 15.07 -1.09 -1.63
C ASP A 92 15.13 0.45 -1.51
N ILE A 93 16.24 1.04 -1.95
CA ILE A 93 16.46 2.47 -1.99
C ILE A 93 15.37 3.13 -2.85
N THR A 94 14.54 3.94 -2.18
CA THR A 94 13.61 4.90 -2.79
C THR A 94 14.25 5.58 -4.00
N PRO A 95 13.60 5.62 -5.19
CA PRO A 95 14.12 6.39 -6.31
C PRO A 95 14.30 7.85 -5.88
N GLY A 96 15.56 8.32 -5.82
CA GLY A 96 15.90 9.65 -5.29
C GLY A 96 15.28 10.81 -6.08
N ASP A 97 14.76 10.52 -7.27
CA ASP A 97 14.17 11.49 -8.18
C ASP A 97 12.69 11.78 -7.90
N LEU A 98 11.99 10.94 -7.12
CA LEU A 98 10.58 11.14 -6.81
C LEU A 98 10.39 12.19 -5.69
N PRO A 99 9.47 13.15 -5.87
CA PRO A 99 9.28 14.25 -4.94
C PRO A 99 8.53 13.82 -3.68
N LEU A 100 8.69 14.63 -2.63
CA LEU A 100 7.78 14.64 -1.49
C LEU A 100 6.35 14.99 -1.95
N LEU A 101 5.37 14.14 -1.62
CA LEU A 101 4.00 14.27 -2.10
C LEU A 101 3.17 15.30 -1.32
N ASN A 102 3.55 15.59 -0.08
CA ASN A 102 2.75 16.38 0.86
C ASN A 102 3.53 17.48 1.62
N PRO A 103 4.24 18.39 0.95
CA PRO A 103 5.03 19.44 1.62
C PRO A 103 4.19 20.50 2.36
N GLN A 104 2.85 20.35 2.42
CA GLN A 104 2.01 21.09 3.37
C GLN A 104 2.12 20.52 4.80
N GLY A 105 2.77 19.37 4.97
CA GLY A 105 3.06 18.74 6.25
C GLY A 105 2.09 17.60 6.61
N PRO A 106 2.05 17.22 7.90
CA PRO A 106 1.15 16.19 8.40
C PRO A 106 -0.33 16.49 8.12
N GLY A 107 -1.13 15.45 7.94
CA GLY A 107 -2.57 15.55 7.74
C GLY A 107 -3.17 14.40 6.93
N TRP A 108 -4.46 14.56 6.60
CA TRP A 108 -5.16 13.66 5.69
C TRP A 108 -5.00 14.12 4.24
N TYR A 109 -4.79 13.14 3.37
CA TYR A 109 -4.60 13.33 1.95
C TYR A 109 -5.48 12.34 1.19
N ARG A 110 -6.03 12.77 0.06
CA ARG A 110 -6.61 11.88 -0.92
C ARG A 110 -5.55 11.52 -1.94
N MET A 111 -5.52 10.24 -2.30
CA MET A 111 -4.65 9.70 -3.33
C MET A 111 -5.48 9.05 -4.41
N ARG A 112 -5.26 9.46 -5.67
CA ARG A 112 -5.76 8.79 -6.86
C ARG A 112 -4.63 7.99 -7.49
N VAL A 113 -4.84 6.70 -7.61
CA VAL A 113 -3.92 5.75 -8.22
C VAL A 113 -4.49 5.38 -9.57
N HIS A 114 -3.71 5.60 -10.62
CA HIS A 114 -4.01 5.12 -11.95
C HIS A 114 -3.01 4.03 -12.30
N ALA A 115 -3.48 2.99 -12.98
CA ALA A 115 -2.63 1.91 -13.46
C ALA A 115 -3.01 1.48 -14.87
N SER A 116 -2.01 1.06 -15.63
CA SER A 116 -2.14 0.41 -16.94
C SER A 116 -1.07 -0.67 -17.10
N GLY A 117 -1.40 -1.74 -17.83
CA GLY A 117 -0.45 -2.79 -18.20
C GLY A 117 -0.30 -3.91 -17.18
N ARG A 118 -1.01 -3.86 -16.05
CA ARG A 118 -0.93 -4.88 -14.99
C ARG A 118 -1.27 -6.29 -15.44
N SER A 119 -2.06 -6.41 -16.51
CA SER A 119 -2.47 -7.71 -17.05
C SER A 119 -1.48 -8.29 -18.07
N ILE A 120 -0.41 -7.56 -18.41
CA ILE A 120 0.56 -7.97 -19.44
C ILE A 120 1.40 -9.16 -18.98
N ASN A 121 1.85 -9.16 -17.72
CA ASN A 121 2.71 -10.20 -17.16
C ASN A 121 2.33 -10.53 -15.70
N PRO A 122 1.11 -11.05 -15.46
CA PRO A 122 0.57 -11.24 -14.11
C PRO A 122 1.45 -12.21 -13.29
N ASP A 123 1.78 -11.81 -12.06
CA ASP A 123 2.68 -12.48 -11.11
C ASP A 123 4.07 -12.82 -11.68
N GLY A 124 4.43 -12.23 -12.82
CA GLY A 124 5.65 -12.52 -13.55
C GLY A 124 6.86 -11.74 -13.07
N VAL A 125 7.99 -12.00 -13.74
CA VAL A 125 9.21 -11.22 -13.62
C VAL A 125 9.42 -10.41 -14.90
N SER A 126 9.69 -9.10 -14.79
CA SER A 126 9.89 -8.22 -15.96
C SER A 126 11.07 -7.28 -15.78
N ASP A 127 12.06 -7.37 -16.67
CA ASP A 127 13.19 -6.44 -16.68
C ASP A 127 12.83 -5.07 -17.25
N GLU A 128 11.83 -5.01 -18.14
CA GLU A 128 11.30 -3.78 -18.73
C GLU A 128 10.05 -3.29 -17.98
N PRO A 129 9.83 -1.96 -17.87
CA PRO A 129 8.66 -1.38 -17.21
C PRO A 129 7.41 -1.48 -18.08
N VAL A 130 6.78 -2.65 -18.06
CA VAL A 130 5.51 -2.93 -18.79
C VAL A 130 4.27 -2.36 -18.10
N GLU A 131 4.41 -1.91 -16.86
CA GLU A 131 3.35 -1.29 -16.08
C GLU A 131 3.63 0.18 -15.83
N GLU A 132 2.57 0.99 -15.93
CA GLU A 132 2.62 2.41 -15.67
C GLU A 132 1.67 2.78 -14.53
N TYR A 133 2.15 3.62 -13.62
CA TYR A 133 1.41 4.12 -12.47
C TYR A 133 1.45 5.64 -12.40
N LEU A 134 0.31 6.26 -12.14
CA LEU A 134 0.21 7.68 -11.78
C LEU A 134 -0.38 7.82 -10.37
N ILE A 135 0.45 8.34 -9.45
CA ILE A 135 0.11 8.59 -8.05
C ILE A 135 -0.14 10.08 -7.88
N ALA A 136 -1.40 10.48 -7.87
CA ALA A 136 -1.82 11.87 -7.67
C ALA A 136 -2.30 12.10 -6.24
N VAL A 137 -1.73 13.08 -5.53
CA VAL A 137 -2.02 13.35 -4.11
C VAL A 137 -2.40 14.81 -3.89
N TRP A 138 -3.44 15.05 -3.09
CA TRP A 138 -3.86 16.37 -2.65
C TRP A 138 -4.43 16.36 -1.22
N PRO A 139 -4.37 17.49 -0.48
CA PRO A 139 -4.99 17.59 0.85
C PRO A 139 -6.51 17.39 0.77
N GLN A 140 -7.05 16.53 1.63
CA GLN A 140 -8.49 16.31 1.75
C GLN A 140 -8.81 15.58 3.06
N GLU A 141 -9.94 15.91 3.68
CA GLU A 141 -10.51 15.08 4.76
C GLU A 141 -10.75 13.63 4.29
N PRO A 142 -10.66 12.65 5.20
CA PRO A 142 -10.81 11.25 4.84
C PRO A 142 -12.23 10.98 4.33
N ALA A 143 -12.29 10.30 3.19
CA ALA A 143 -13.51 9.78 2.58
C ALA A 143 -13.34 8.29 2.25
N GLU A 144 -14.46 7.60 2.05
CA GLU A 144 -14.47 6.21 1.60
C GLU A 144 -13.70 6.03 0.29
N SER A 145 -13.18 4.82 0.10
CA SER A 145 -12.50 4.48 -1.15
C SER A 145 -13.49 4.39 -2.31
N VAL A 146 -13.06 4.85 -3.48
CA VAL A 146 -13.88 4.83 -4.69
C VAL A 146 -13.11 4.14 -5.81
N VAL A 147 -13.73 3.16 -6.47
CA VAL A 147 -13.25 2.63 -7.74
C VAL A 147 -13.89 3.46 -8.86
N ILE A 148 -13.08 4.27 -9.54
CA ILE A 148 -13.52 5.13 -10.65
C ILE A 148 -13.52 4.33 -11.95
N ARG A 149 -12.51 3.46 -12.14
CA ARG A 149 -12.42 2.53 -13.25
C ARG A 149 -11.81 1.23 -12.76
N SER A 150 -12.50 0.13 -13.08
CA SER A 150 -12.13 -1.21 -12.66
C SER A 150 -11.52 -2.02 -13.81
N SER A 151 -10.79 -3.07 -13.46
CA SER A 151 -10.43 -4.18 -14.33
C SER A 151 -10.79 -5.50 -13.65
N LYS A 152 -10.57 -6.61 -14.36
CA LYS A 152 -10.75 -7.96 -13.81
C LYS A 152 -9.98 -8.18 -12.49
N MET A 153 -8.78 -7.61 -12.34
CA MET A 153 -7.98 -7.77 -11.11
C MET A 153 -8.63 -7.07 -9.91
N ILE A 154 -9.12 -5.84 -10.09
CA ILE A 154 -9.87 -5.12 -9.05
C ILE A 154 -11.17 -5.87 -8.70
N ASP A 155 -11.91 -6.31 -9.72
CA ASP A 155 -13.17 -7.03 -9.52
C ASP A 155 -12.98 -8.34 -8.74
N GLU A 156 -11.94 -9.12 -9.07
CA GLU A 156 -11.60 -10.37 -8.37
C GLU A 156 -11.17 -10.11 -6.92
N ALA A 157 -10.36 -9.06 -6.68
CA ALA A 157 -9.93 -8.69 -5.33
C ALA A 157 -11.10 -8.23 -4.46
N LEU A 158 -12.01 -7.42 -5.00
CA LEU A 158 -13.21 -6.99 -4.30
C LEU A 158 -14.14 -8.16 -3.97
N LEU A 159 -14.29 -9.12 -4.87
CA LEU A 159 -15.06 -10.33 -4.61
C LEU A 159 -14.43 -11.18 -3.50
N ALA A 160 -13.11 -11.37 -3.53
CA ALA A 160 -12.39 -12.09 -2.48
C ALA A 160 -12.52 -11.42 -1.11
N ASN A 161 -12.52 -10.09 -1.07
CA ASN A 161 -12.65 -9.31 0.16
C ASN A 161 -14.10 -9.17 0.66
N ALA A 162 -15.10 -9.38 -0.21
CA ALA A 162 -16.52 -9.34 0.19
C ALA A 162 -16.90 -10.50 1.13
N ASP A 163 -16.23 -11.66 1.01
CA ASP A 163 -16.38 -12.79 1.93
C ASP A 163 -15.63 -12.57 3.27
N THR A 164 -14.80 -11.54 3.34
CA THR A 164 -14.07 -11.09 4.53
C THR A 164 -14.63 -9.75 5.02
N THR A 165 -15.93 -9.66 5.31
CA THR A 165 -16.45 -8.46 6.00
C THR A 165 -15.71 -8.31 7.33
N PRO A 166 -14.98 -7.20 7.56
CA PRO A 166 -14.61 -6.81 8.90
C PRO A 166 -15.93 -6.51 9.61
N ASP A 167 -16.23 -7.25 10.67
CA ASP A 167 -17.29 -6.87 11.58
C ASP A 167 -16.91 -5.49 12.15
N ASP A 168 -17.55 -4.44 11.62
CA ASP A 168 -17.34 -3.03 12.01
C ASP A 168 -17.75 -2.79 13.48
N ASN A 169 -18.19 -3.84 14.20
CA ASN A 169 -18.42 -3.87 15.65
C ASN A 169 -17.30 -4.52 16.49
N ALA A 170 -16.16 -4.95 15.92
CA ALA A 170 -15.04 -5.48 16.71
C ALA A 170 -14.19 -4.37 17.39
N HIS A 171 -14.78 -3.21 17.70
CA HIS A 171 -14.26 -2.29 18.71
C HIS A 171 -14.80 -2.66 20.10
N ALA A 172 -14.42 -3.85 20.55
CA ALA A 172 -14.26 -4.11 21.97
C ALA A 172 -12.94 -4.86 22.11
N THR A 173 -11.91 -4.12 22.57
CA THR A 173 -10.68 -4.71 23.09
C THR A 173 -11.06 -5.88 24.01
N PRO A 174 -10.70 -7.14 23.72
CA PRO A 174 -10.68 -8.11 24.78
C PRO A 174 -9.64 -7.61 25.76
N ALA A 175 -10.04 -7.31 26.99
CA ALA A 175 -9.10 -7.06 28.07
C ALA A 175 -8.01 -8.15 28.01
N PRO A 176 -6.72 -7.80 28.13
CA PRO A 176 -5.66 -8.79 28.00
C PRO A 176 -5.90 -9.89 29.02
N ASP A 177 -6.15 -11.10 28.53
CA ASP A 177 -6.18 -12.29 29.36
C ASP A 177 -4.73 -12.66 29.65
N ASP A 178 -4.22 -12.14 30.76
CA ASP A 178 -2.84 -12.29 31.25
C ASP A 178 -2.40 -13.77 31.31
N THR A 179 -3.34 -14.72 31.32
CA THR A 179 -3.03 -16.15 31.34
C THR A 179 -2.46 -16.68 30.02
N ALA A 180 -2.84 -16.12 28.87
CA ALA A 180 -2.41 -16.61 27.56
C ALA A 180 -0.99 -16.14 27.16
N GLU A 181 -0.50 -15.05 27.76
CA GLU A 181 0.86 -14.55 27.51
C GLU A 181 1.89 -15.26 28.40
N ASP A 182 1.52 -15.60 29.64
CA ASP A 182 2.38 -16.38 30.55
C ASP A 182 2.61 -17.81 30.03
N ASP A 183 1.59 -18.47 29.48
CA ASP A 183 1.73 -19.80 28.88
C ASP A 183 2.64 -19.79 27.64
N ARG A 184 2.59 -18.73 26.81
CA ARG A 184 3.49 -18.58 25.65
C ARG A 184 4.93 -18.33 26.07
N ARG A 185 5.16 -17.50 27.09
CA ARG A 185 6.51 -17.24 27.61
C ARG A 185 7.11 -18.47 28.27
N ALA A 186 6.29 -19.27 28.96
CA ALA A 186 6.72 -20.54 29.54
C ALA A 186 7.12 -21.56 28.48
N ASP A 187 6.36 -21.68 27.39
CA ASP A 187 6.62 -22.67 26.34
C ASP A 187 7.84 -22.33 25.48
N VAL A 188 8.06 -21.04 25.18
CA VAL A 188 9.28 -20.57 24.49
C VAL A 188 10.52 -20.78 25.37
N ARG A 189 10.44 -20.49 26.67
CA ARG A 189 11.55 -20.70 27.61
C ARG A 189 11.88 -22.18 27.80
N ALA A 190 10.87 -23.06 27.82
CA ALA A 190 11.07 -24.51 27.93
C ALA A 190 11.70 -25.13 26.67
N ARG A 191 11.49 -24.53 25.49
CA ARG A 191 12.14 -24.96 24.24
C ARG A 191 13.59 -24.50 24.16
N LEU A 192 13.89 -23.28 24.59
CA LEU A 192 15.26 -22.75 24.67
C LEU A 192 16.15 -23.50 25.67
N LEU A 193 15.60 -23.91 26.82
CA LEU A 193 16.38 -24.64 27.84
C LEU A 193 16.69 -26.09 27.43
N ARG A 194 15.83 -26.74 26.63
CA ARG A 194 16.09 -28.07 26.08
C ARG A 194 17.17 -28.06 24.99
N SER A 195 17.22 -26.99 24.19
CA SER A 195 18.25 -26.83 23.14
C SER A 195 19.67 -26.59 23.68
N LEU A 196 19.83 -26.30 24.98
CA LEU A 196 21.11 -25.99 25.61
C LEU A 196 21.69 -27.16 26.42
N GLN A 197 21.02 -28.32 26.46
CA GLN A 197 21.49 -29.52 27.16
C GLN A 197 21.88 -30.66 26.22
N ASP A 198 21.75 -30.46 24.90
CA ASP A 198 22.08 -31.45 23.87
C ASP A 198 23.41 -31.14 23.12
N ASP A 199 24.29 -30.33 23.72
CA ASP A 199 25.72 -30.20 23.36
C ASP A 199 26.61 -30.70 24.51
#